data_AF-A0A2V7YDM8-F1
#
_entry.id   AF-A0A2V7YDM8-F1
#
_cell.length_a   1.000
_cell.length_b   1.000
_cell.length_c   1.000
_cell.angle_alpha   90.00
_cell.angle_beta   90.00
_cell.angle_gamma   90.00
#
_symmetry.space_group_name_H-M   'P 1'
#
loop_
_entity.id
_entity.type
_entity.pdbx_description
1 polymer ?
#
loop_
_entity_poly.entity_id
_entity_poly.type
_entity_poly.pdbx_seq_one_letter_code
_entity_poly.pdbx_strand_id
1 'polypeptide(L)'
;MAPEQIRGAPVDGRTDIFSLGICLYECLTRRKPFGGDSLTAISYKIVHEPFPPLHEINPQIPDGYEDVVSLCLAKDPTKRYQRGRDLAIAVRQVIRGERPLKQHEPMLEEATVVTRDTHDRLPTIEIPFPEASGAMERPALHSNPHSTVSAAAAGGGAAAMAMPQPAARSIPLPRPRPAEMVRRTLDGVRALPLWRSIIPPAIFFSIVGIAVLALVIAVAGIRSKKPAIPIIDTVAETKVAKERALRTQGNELLRDGNVKDAFAKFEQLAKLAPKSPYILGLMTKLAELRRMDETKQQQIQMAKQFFDQGMAFFASKQYAEAIKAFDESFHLNPNSDDTVNYLKLAQQEQARVEQEQAHANPALRTTTQGRTAAQTTTRGTQTRAAVTQQTTGPAQMTTTFNGQVNDGYIMVKVAGEVVAHENLWQETGRFLTRRRVPRTVNVTKDITPKNADVDIWVIIPSMNIQEHRMMHANFTPGSGHHLTVSFDPQSKTFNYQMN
;
A
#
# COMPACT_ATOMS: atom_id res chain seq x y z
N MET A 1 8.71 -16.18 -12.46
CA MET A 1 8.95 -14.82 -11.93
C MET A 1 7.71 -14.00 -12.20
N ALA A 2 7.28 -13.18 -11.24
CA ALA A 2 6.20 -12.23 -11.46
C ALA A 2 6.70 -10.95 -12.18
N PRO A 3 5.81 -10.21 -12.85
CA PRO A 3 6.16 -8.98 -13.57
C PRO A 3 6.87 -7.94 -12.69
N GLU A 4 6.44 -7.77 -11.45
CA GLU A 4 7.03 -6.88 -10.46
C GLU A 4 8.48 -7.27 -10.12
N GLN A 5 8.79 -8.57 -10.04
CA GLN A 5 10.16 -9.05 -9.81
C GLN A 5 11.08 -8.74 -11.00
N ILE A 6 10.55 -8.84 -12.22
CA ILE A 6 11.30 -8.54 -13.45
C ILE A 6 11.54 -7.03 -13.58
N ARG A 7 10.58 -6.22 -13.14
CA ARG A 7 10.67 -4.74 -13.14
C ARG A 7 11.47 -4.17 -11.97
N GLY A 8 11.85 -4.99 -10.98
CA GLY A 8 12.47 -4.52 -9.74
C GLY A 8 11.54 -3.70 -8.85
N ALA A 9 10.22 -3.90 -8.99
CA ALA A 9 9.21 -3.23 -8.15
C ALA A 9 9.04 -3.97 -6.81
N PRO A 10 8.42 -3.33 -5.79
CA PRO A 10 8.18 -3.95 -4.49
C PRO A 10 7.48 -5.30 -4.61
N VAL A 11 8.03 -6.30 -3.92
CA VAL A 11 7.58 -7.69 -3.97
C VAL A 11 6.85 -8.01 -2.66
N ASP A 12 5.63 -8.53 -2.76
CA ASP A 12 4.87 -9.04 -1.62
C ASP A 12 4.28 -10.43 -1.91
N GLY A 13 3.47 -10.97 -1.01
CA GLY A 13 2.87 -12.31 -1.15
C GLY A 13 2.01 -12.52 -2.42
N ARG A 14 1.61 -11.46 -3.12
CA ARG A 14 0.88 -11.54 -4.40
C ARG A 14 1.78 -11.98 -5.56
N THR A 15 3.09 -11.90 -5.36
CA THR A 15 4.12 -12.47 -6.24
C THR A 15 4.04 -14.00 -6.27
N ASP A 16 3.84 -14.61 -5.11
CA ASP A 16 3.67 -16.06 -5.00
C ASP A 16 2.35 -16.51 -5.63
N ILE A 17 1.30 -15.69 -5.53
CA ILE A 17 0.01 -15.94 -6.20
C ILE A 17 0.17 -15.98 -7.72
N PHE A 18 0.98 -15.08 -8.30
CA PHE A 18 1.28 -15.11 -9.72
C PHE A 18 2.09 -16.35 -10.12
N SER A 19 3.11 -16.70 -9.32
CA SER A 19 3.93 -17.89 -9.54
C SER A 19 3.11 -19.18 -9.44
N LEU A 20 2.20 -19.27 -8.48
CA LEU A 20 1.23 -20.36 -8.37
C LEU A 20 0.25 -20.37 -9.54
N GLY A 21 -0.16 -19.22 -10.08
CA GLY A 21 -0.94 -19.12 -11.30
C GLY A 21 -0.22 -19.75 -12.51
N ILE A 22 1.09 -19.54 -12.64
CA ILE A 22 1.91 -20.18 -13.67
C ILE A 22 1.91 -21.70 -13.47
N CYS A 23 2.17 -22.17 -12.24
CA CYS A 23 2.16 -23.61 -11.94
C CYS A 23 0.80 -24.24 -12.23
N LEU A 24 -0.30 -23.58 -11.84
CA LEU A 24 -1.66 -24.04 -12.09
C LEU A 24 -1.94 -24.14 -13.59
N TYR A 25 -1.59 -23.11 -14.36
CA TYR A 25 -1.69 -23.13 -15.83
C TYR A 25 -0.91 -24.31 -16.42
N GLU A 26 0.33 -24.53 -15.97
CA GLU A 26 1.18 -25.61 -16.46
C GLU A 26 0.65 -26.99 -16.07
N CYS A 27 0.07 -27.15 -14.87
CA CYS A 27 -0.59 -28.40 -14.48
C CYS A 27 -1.82 -28.71 -15.35
N LEU A 28 -2.60 -27.68 -15.72
CA LEU A 28 -3.83 -27.83 -16.51
C LEU A 28 -3.54 -28.09 -18.00
N THR A 29 -2.51 -27.43 -18.55
CA THR A 29 -2.22 -27.44 -19.99
C THR A 29 -1.00 -28.27 -20.38
N ARG A 30 -0.19 -28.70 -19.39
CA ARG A 30 1.15 -29.28 -19.58
C ARG A 30 2.13 -28.39 -20.35
N ARG A 31 1.85 -27.10 -20.45
CA ARG A 31 2.66 -26.10 -21.16
C ARG A 31 2.82 -24.87 -20.28
N LYS A 32 3.94 -24.18 -20.40
CA LYS A 32 4.12 -22.89 -19.73
C LYS A 32 3.30 -21.81 -20.43
N PRO A 33 2.72 -20.85 -19.68
CA PRO A 33 1.96 -19.75 -20.28
C PRO A 33 2.85 -18.78 -21.05
N PHE A 34 4.10 -18.61 -20.62
CA PHE A 34 5.08 -17.73 -21.27
C PHE A 34 6.35 -18.54 -21.58
N GLY A 35 6.67 -18.68 -22.86
CA GLY A 35 7.88 -19.36 -23.35
C GLY A 35 8.63 -18.54 -24.40
N GLY A 36 9.93 -18.79 -24.55
CA GLY A 36 10.78 -18.13 -25.52
C GLY A 36 12.22 -18.68 -25.48
N ASP A 37 13.00 -18.32 -26.50
CA ASP A 37 14.35 -18.88 -26.72
C ASP A 37 15.44 -18.23 -25.87
N SER A 38 15.10 -17.15 -25.16
CA SER A 38 16.00 -16.45 -24.24
C SER A 38 15.26 -15.95 -23.00
N LEU A 39 16.01 -15.79 -21.90
CA LEU A 39 15.46 -15.25 -20.66
C LEU A 39 14.86 -13.85 -20.86
N THR A 40 15.50 -13.01 -21.67
CA THR A 40 14.99 -11.66 -22.01
C THR A 40 13.65 -11.72 -22.73
N ALA A 41 13.49 -12.65 -23.68
CA ALA A 41 12.22 -12.85 -24.39
C ALA A 41 11.12 -13.32 -23.43
N ILE A 42 11.42 -14.28 -22.55
CA ILE A 42 10.48 -14.77 -21.54
C ILE A 42 10.06 -13.64 -20.58
N SER A 43 11.02 -12.85 -20.10
CA SER A 43 10.78 -11.71 -19.23
C SER A 43 9.87 -10.66 -19.89
N TYR A 44 10.10 -10.34 -21.16
CA TYR A 44 9.24 -9.44 -21.92
C TYR A 44 7.79 -9.96 -21.98
N LYS A 45 7.59 -11.25 -22.29
CA LYS A 45 6.26 -11.86 -22.35
C LYS A 45 5.56 -11.87 -21.00
N ILE A 46 6.27 -12.20 -19.93
CA ILE A 46 5.72 -12.16 -18.57
C ILE A 46 5.24 -10.74 -18.25
N VAL A 47 5.93 -9.70 -18.69
CA VAL A 47 5.62 -8.31 -18.38
C VAL A 47 4.50 -7.73 -19.26
N HIS A 48 4.44 -8.11 -20.54
CA HIS A 48 3.63 -7.43 -21.55
C HIS A 48 2.57 -8.30 -22.24
N GLU A 49 2.83 -9.58 -22.48
CA GLU A 49 1.92 -10.44 -23.25
C GLU A 49 0.84 -11.08 -22.35
N PRO A 50 -0.40 -11.23 -22.85
CA PRO A 50 -1.41 -12.07 -22.19
C PRO A 50 -0.99 -13.55 -22.26
N PHE A 51 -1.47 -14.35 -21.32
CA PHE A 51 -1.28 -15.81 -21.41
C PHE A 51 -2.26 -16.39 -22.44
N PRO A 52 -1.90 -17.47 -23.16
CA PRO A 52 -2.82 -18.12 -24.09
C PRO A 52 -4.05 -18.69 -23.35
N PRO A 53 -5.26 -18.60 -23.91
CA PRO A 53 -6.46 -19.15 -23.28
C PRO A 53 -6.33 -20.65 -22.98
N LEU A 54 -6.85 -21.09 -21.83
CA LEU A 54 -6.74 -22.50 -21.39
C LEU A 54 -7.46 -23.45 -22.36
N HIS A 55 -8.65 -23.03 -22.80
CA HIS A 55 -9.54 -23.84 -23.63
C HIS A 55 -9.01 -23.99 -25.07
N GLU A 56 -8.13 -23.09 -25.54
CA GLU A 56 -7.44 -23.23 -26.82
C GLU A 56 -6.41 -24.38 -26.79
N ILE A 57 -5.83 -24.68 -25.62
CA ILE A 57 -4.82 -25.75 -25.48
C ILE A 57 -5.48 -27.06 -25.07
N ASN A 58 -6.43 -27.02 -24.15
CA ASN A 58 -7.13 -28.20 -23.66
C ASN A 58 -8.62 -27.91 -23.44
N PRO A 59 -9.49 -28.23 -24.43
CA PRO A 59 -10.93 -28.02 -24.34
C PRO A 59 -11.64 -28.83 -23.23
N GLN A 60 -10.96 -29.80 -22.61
CA GLN A 60 -11.52 -30.63 -21.53
C GLN A 60 -11.39 -29.99 -20.14
N ILE A 61 -10.75 -28.82 -20.03
CA ILE A 61 -10.64 -28.09 -18.76
C ILE A 61 -12.03 -27.56 -18.38
N PRO A 62 -12.51 -27.82 -17.14
CA PRO A 62 -13.79 -27.28 -16.68
C PRO A 62 -13.83 -25.76 -16.67
N ASP A 63 -14.99 -25.20 -16.99
CA ASP A 63 -15.26 -23.77 -16.92
C ASP A 63 -14.94 -23.21 -15.53
N GLY A 64 -14.38 -22.00 -15.48
CA GLY A 64 -14.01 -21.31 -14.24
C GLY A 64 -12.54 -21.44 -13.86
N TYR A 65 -11.81 -22.47 -14.32
CA TYR A 65 -10.34 -22.50 -14.16
C TYR A 65 -9.67 -21.35 -14.91
N GLU A 66 -10.22 -20.95 -16.05
CA GLU A 66 -9.73 -19.80 -16.82
C GLU A 66 -9.89 -18.48 -16.07
N ASP A 67 -11.01 -18.28 -15.37
CA ASP A 67 -11.22 -17.10 -14.52
C ASP A 67 -10.21 -17.05 -13.36
N VAL A 68 -9.98 -18.18 -12.69
CA VAL A 68 -9.00 -18.28 -11.59
C VAL A 68 -7.60 -17.96 -12.09
N VAL A 69 -7.18 -18.60 -13.18
CA VAL A 69 -5.84 -18.40 -13.74
C VAL A 69 -5.67 -16.97 -14.26
N SER A 70 -6.72 -16.39 -14.85
CA SER A 70 -6.71 -15.00 -15.30
C SER A 70 -6.47 -14.01 -14.16
N LEU A 71 -7.16 -14.20 -13.03
CA LEU A 71 -6.95 -13.39 -11.82
C LEU A 71 -5.54 -13.59 -11.26
N CYS A 72 -5.03 -14.82 -11.19
CA CYS A 72 -3.65 -15.07 -10.73
C CYS A 72 -2.59 -14.41 -11.63
N LEU A 73 -2.78 -14.48 -12.96
CA LEU A 73 -1.82 -14.01 -13.96
C LEU A 73 -2.03 -12.54 -14.36
N ALA A 74 -2.85 -11.80 -13.63
CA ALA A 74 -3.00 -10.37 -13.84
C ALA A 74 -1.65 -9.66 -13.67
N LYS A 75 -1.28 -8.79 -14.63
CA LYS A 75 0.02 -8.10 -14.61
C LYS A 75 0.12 -7.09 -13.46
N ASP A 76 -1.02 -6.53 -13.07
CA ASP A 76 -1.17 -5.65 -11.92
C ASP A 76 -1.47 -6.50 -10.66
N PRO A 77 -0.61 -6.47 -9.61
CA PRO A 77 -0.85 -7.20 -8.37
C PRO A 77 -2.16 -6.86 -7.67
N THR A 78 -2.68 -5.64 -7.84
CA THR A 78 -3.96 -5.22 -7.22
C THR A 78 -5.18 -5.93 -7.82
N LYS A 79 -5.05 -6.42 -9.06
CA LYS A 79 -6.09 -7.17 -9.77
C LYS A 79 -6.02 -8.67 -9.51
N ARG A 80 -5.00 -9.14 -8.78
CA ARG A 80 -4.88 -10.54 -8.38
C ARG A 80 -5.74 -10.83 -7.15
N TYR A 81 -5.82 -12.11 -6.79
CA TYR A 81 -6.22 -12.47 -5.43
C TYR A 81 -5.29 -11.78 -4.44
N GLN A 82 -5.87 -11.09 -3.45
CA GLN A 82 -5.07 -10.35 -2.48
C GLN A 82 -4.46 -11.29 -1.43
N ARG A 83 -5.06 -12.46 -1.22
CA ARG A 83 -4.57 -13.48 -0.29
C ARG A 83 -4.62 -14.86 -0.93
N GLY A 84 -3.66 -15.73 -0.58
CA GLY A 84 -3.66 -17.13 -1.02
C GLY A 84 -4.89 -17.92 -0.56
N ARG A 85 -5.54 -17.48 0.54
CA ARG A 85 -6.83 -18.02 0.98
C ARG A 85 -7.94 -17.81 -0.06
N ASP A 86 -7.97 -16.64 -0.70
CA ASP A 86 -9.02 -16.28 -1.66
C ASP A 86 -8.88 -17.13 -2.93
N LEU A 87 -7.63 -17.30 -3.40
CA LEU A 87 -7.29 -18.25 -4.46
C LEU A 87 -7.73 -19.69 -4.10
N ALA A 88 -7.41 -20.16 -2.89
CA ALA A 88 -7.77 -21.51 -2.48
C ALA A 88 -9.29 -21.73 -2.37
N ILE A 89 -10.07 -20.70 -2.03
CA ILE A 89 -11.54 -20.73 -2.05
C ILE A 89 -12.02 -20.83 -3.49
N ALA A 90 -11.53 -19.96 -4.37
CA ALA A 90 -11.92 -19.94 -5.78
C ALA A 90 -11.65 -21.27 -6.49
N VAL A 91 -10.47 -21.88 -6.27
CA VAL A 91 -10.14 -23.20 -6.83
C VAL A 91 -11.09 -24.28 -6.30
N ARG A 92 -11.45 -24.25 -5.01
CA ARG A 92 -12.41 -25.22 -4.44
C ARG A 92 -13.82 -25.04 -4.98
N GLN A 93 -14.24 -23.82 -5.30
CA GLN A 93 -15.52 -23.55 -5.95
C GLN A 93 -15.55 -24.19 -7.35
N VAL A 94 -14.48 -23.97 -8.14
CA VAL A 94 -14.36 -24.58 -9.48
C VAL A 94 -14.38 -26.11 -9.41
N ILE A 95 -13.70 -26.71 -8.42
CA ILE A 95 -13.74 -28.18 -8.20
C ILE A 95 -15.16 -28.69 -7.92
N ARG A 96 -16.02 -27.87 -7.31
CA ARG A 96 -17.43 -28.20 -7.04
C ARG A 96 -18.35 -27.92 -8.23
N GLY A 97 -17.83 -27.40 -9.35
CA GLY A 97 -18.61 -26.97 -10.50
C GLY A 97 -19.26 -25.59 -10.33
N GLU A 98 -18.88 -24.84 -9.29
CA GLU A 98 -19.33 -23.46 -9.08
C GLU A 98 -18.43 -22.48 -9.83
N ARG A 99 -19.00 -21.41 -10.39
CA ARG A 99 -18.19 -20.32 -10.92
C ARG A 99 -17.60 -19.49 -9.76
N PRO A 100 -16.30 -19.23 -9.76
CA PRO A 100 -15.68 -18.43 -8.71
C PRO A 100 -16.21 -16.99 -8.77
N LEU A 101 -16.60 -16.44 -7.62
CA LEU A 101 -17.11 -15.07 -7.54
C LEU A 101 -16.00 -14.10 -7.97
N LYS A 102 -16.23 -13.32 -9.03
CA LYS A 102 -15.39 -12.16 -9.37
C LYS A 102 -15.59 -11.11 -8.29
N GLN A 103 -14.75 -11.13 -7.26
CA GLN A 103 -14.64 -10.00 -6.33
C GLN A 103 -14.07 -8.82 -7.10
N HIS A 104 -14.88 -8.06 -7.86
CA HIS A 104 -14.62 -6.70 -8.39
C HIS A 104 -15.86 -6.09 -9.10
N GLU A 105 -17.09 -6.50 -8.75
CA GLU A 105 -18.26 -5.63 -8.93
C GLU A 105 -18.65 -5.07 -7.55
N PRO A 106 -18.64 -3.74 -7.35
CA PRO A 106 -19.27 -3.17 -6.18
C PRO A 106 -20.76 -3.49 -6.29
N MET A 107 -21.30 -4.28 -5.36
CA MET A 107 -22.74 -4.37 -5.18
C MET A 107 -23.24 -2.98 -4.79
N LEU A 108 -23.75 -2.24 -5.77
CA LEU A 108 -24.68 -1.16 -5.51
C LEU A 108 -26.02 -1.79 -5.13
N GLU A 109 -26.45 -1.46 -3.91
CA GLU A 109 -27.84 -1.34 -3.46
C GLU A 109 -28.81 -2.48 -3.81
N GLU A 110 -29.11 -3.31 -2.81
CA GLU A 110 -30.52 -3.43 -2.43
C GLU A 110 -30.72 -2.65 -1.14
N ALA A 111 -31.39 -1.51 -1.28
CA ALA A 111 -31.93 -0.74 -0.17
C ALA A 111 -32.97 -1.59 0.56
N THR A 112 -32.67 -2.01 1.79
CA THR A 112 -33.72 -2.22 2.79
C THR A 112 -33.33 -1.49 4.06
N VAL A 113 -34.16 -0.52 4.39
CA VAL A 113 -34.09 0.39 5.52
C VAL A 113 -34.00 -0.37 6.83
N VAL A 114 -32.96 -0.07 7.63
CA VAL A 114 -33.05 -0.07 9.09
C VAL A 114 -32.41 1.23 9.59
N THR A 115 -33.26 2.09 10.13
CA THR A 115 -32.93 3.35 10.78
C THR A 115 -32.25 3.14 12.14
N ARG A 116 -31.34 4.09 12.48
CA ARG A 116 -30.85 4.47 13.83
C ARG A 116 -29.87 3.49 14.50
N ASP A 117 -28.82 3.90 15.20
CA ASP A 117 -28.32 5.21 15.64
C ASP A 117 -26.79 5.14 15.83
N THR A 118 -26.17 6.31 15.74
CA THR A 118 -24.83 6.74 16.23
C THR A 118 -24.08 5.79 17.16
N HIS A 119 -22.79 5.53 16.90
CA HIS A 119 -21.67 5.54 17.87
C HIS A 119 -20.33 5.69 17.15
N ASP A 120 -19.42 6.39 17.82
CA ASP A 120 -18.14 6.91 17.35
C ASP A 120 -17.18 5.91 16.70
N ARG A 121 -16.54 6.36 15.61
CA ARG A 121 -15.38 5.70 15.03
C ARG A 121 -14.15 6.06 15.87
N LEU A 122 -13.59 5.08 16.58
CA LEU A 122 -12.22 5.19 17.08
C LEU A 122 -11.23 5.33 15.89
N PRO A 123 -10.16 6.11 16.03
CA PRO A 123 -9.16 6.28 14.97
C PRO A 123 -8.49 4.95 14.66
N THR A 124 -8.43 4.63 13.36
CA THR A 124 -7.66 3.50 12.84
C THR A 124 -6.18 3.75 13.12
N ILE A 125 -5.56 2.95 13.97
CA ILE A 125 -4.11 2.91 14.15
C ILE A 125 -3.53 2.17 12.94
N GLU A 126 -2.97 2.93 11.98
CA GLU A 126 -2.06 2.37 10.98
C GLU A 126 -0.70 2.11 11.64
N ILE A 127 -0.30 0.85 11.74
CA ILE A 127 1.02 0.46 12.24
C ILE A 127 2.01 0.53 11.05
N PRO A 128 3.05 1.38 11.10
CA PRO A 128 4.08 1.43 10.07
C PRO A 128 5.03 0.23 10.20
N PHE A 129 5.49 -0.28 9.05
CA PHE A 129 6.55 -1.29 9.00
C PHE A 129 7.93 -0.62 9.19
N PRO A 130 8.87 -1.24 9.94
CA PRO A 130 10.25 -0.74 10.01
C PRO A 130 11.02 -1.14 8.75
N GLU A 131 11.62 -0.15 8.06
CA GLU A 131 12.63 -0.44 7.03
C GLU A 131 13.91 -0.94 7.70
N ALA A 132 14.40 -2.08 7.23
CA ALA A 132 15.63 -2.68 7.69
C ALA A 132 16.83 -1.80 7.32
N SER A 133 17.46 -1.23 8.33
CA SER A 133 18.82 -0.71 8.25
C SER A 133 19.77 -1.90 8.06
N GLY A 134 20.54 -1.89 6.97
CA GLY A 134 21.42 -2.99 6.60
C GLY A 134 22.21 -2.71 5.32
N ALA A 135 22.93 -1.60 5.30
CA ALA A 135 23.98 -1.36 4.32
C ALA A 135 25.13 -2.37 4.55
N MET A 136 25.36 -3.25 3.58
CA MET A 136 26.64 -3.95 3.45
C MET A 136 27.30 -3.45 2.16
N GLU A 137 28.35 -2.68 2.34
CA GLU A 137 29.22 -2.13 1.29
C GLU A 137 29.77 -3.21 0.37
N ARG A 138 29.74 -2.95 -0.94
CA ARG A 138 30.73 -3.48 -1.89
C ARG A 138 31.12 -2.43 -2.94
N PRO A 139 32.37 -2.50 -3.43
CA PRO A 139 33.14 -1.33 -3.83
C PRO A 139 32.95 -0.95 -5.30
N ALA A 140 33.26 0.31 -5.60
CA ALA A 140 33.28 0.90 -6.92
C ALA A 140 34.22 0.12 -7.86
N LEU A 141 33.72 -0.26 -9.04
CA LEU A 141 34.59 -0.72 -10.14
C LEU A 141 34.73 0.40 -11.16
N HIS A 142 35.99 0.81 -11.30
CA HIS A 142 36.50 1.82 -12.19
C HIS A 142 36.33 1.45 -13.68
N SER A 143 36.02 2.50 -14.44
CA SER A 143 36.43 2.83 -15.81
C SER A 143 37.29 1.84 -16.61
N ASN A 144 36.83 1.56 -17.84
CA ASN A 144 37.66 1.25 -19.01
C ASN A 144 38.80 2.29 -19.17
N PRO A 145 39.98 1.90 -19.69
CA PRO A 145 40.29 2.11 -21.12
C PRO A 145 41.18 0.98 -21.71
N HIS A 146 41.12 0.66 -23.01
CA HIS A 146 42.01 1.21 -24.06
C HIS A 146 41.58 0.57 -25.40
N SER A 147 41.16 1.36 -26.39
CA SER A 147 41.95 1.94 -27.52
C SER A 147 42.36 0.92 -28.58
N THR A 148 42.01 1.14 -29.84
CA THR A 148 42.90 1.68 -30.90
C THR A 148 42.10 1.69 -32.22
N VAL A 149 42.22 2.53 -33.24
CA VAL A 149 42.91 3.77 -33.68
C VAL A 149 42.03 4.24 -34.88
N SER A 150 41.59 5.51 -34.98
CA SER A 150 42.09 6.57 -35.90
C SER A 150 42.38 6.12 -37.35
N ALA A 151 42.17 6.86 -38.44
CA ALA A 151 41.99 8.30 -38.63
C ALA A 151 41.55 8.59 -40.09
N ALA A 152 41.03 9.82 -40.28
CA ALA A 152 41.32 10.77 -41.37
C ALA A 152 40.82 10.46 -42.79
N ALA A 153 40.12 11.31 -43.56
CA ALA A 153 40.11 12.77 -43.83
C ALA A 153 40.20 12.86 -45.39
N ALA A 154 39.18 13.31 -46.11
CA ALA A 154 38.84 14.70 -46.47
C ALA A 154 39.47 15.19 -47.79
N GLY A 155 38.61 15.73 -48.68
CA GLY A 155 38.91 16.60 -49.83
C GLY A 155 39.12 15.84 -51.16
N GLY A 156 38.51 16.16 -52.29
CA GLY A 156 37.64 17.25 -52.73
C GLY A 156 37.82 17.42 -54.25
N GLY A 157 36.76 17.74 -55.01
CA GLY A 157 36.90 18.36 -56.33
C GLY A 157 36.10 17.78 -57.51
N ALA A 158 35.23 18.65 -58.05
CA ALA A 158 34.86 18.81 -59.46
C ALA A 158 33.80 17.90 -60.12
N ALA A 159 32.59 18.46 -60.21
CA ALA A 159 31.78 18.70 -61.42
C ALA A 159 31.78 17.66 -62.56
N ALA A 160 30.59 17.11 -62.87
CA ALA A 160 29.74 17.57 -63.98
C ALA A 160 28.65 16.53 -64.34
N MET A 161 27.41 17.00 -64.40
CA MET A 161 26.33 16.62 -65.33
C MET A 161 26.12 15.12 -65.66
N ALA A 162 24.96 14.57 -65.25
CA ALA A 162 23.76 14.52 -66.11
C ALA A 162 22.72 13.50 -65.59
N MET A 163 21.44 13.90 -65.75
CA MET A 163 20.21 13.10 -65.84
C MET A 163 19.40 12.79 -64.55
N PRO A 164 18.06 12.74 -64.68
CA PRO A 164 17.11 13.12 -63.63
C PRO A 164 16.52 11.92 -62.85
N GLN A 165 15.88 12.23 -61.73
CA GLN A 165 15.09 11.32 -60.91
C GLN A 165 14.12 10.44 -61.72
N PRO A 166 13.92 9.19 -61.28
CA PRO A 166 12.62 8.57 -61.31
C PRO A 166 12.08 8.35 -59.88
N ALA A 167 10.76 8.46 -59.82
CA ALA A 167 9.90 8.31 -58.67
C ALA A 167 9.99 6.94 -57.98
N ALA A 168 9.49 6.93 -56.75
CA ALA A 168 9.26 5.78 -55.89
C ALA A 168 8.84 4.51 -56.65
N ARG A 169 9.58 3.42 -56.42
CA ARG A 169 9.11 2.05 -56.64
C ARG A 169 9.21 1.27 -55.34
N SER A 170 8.03 0.91 -54.83
CA SER A 170 7.82 -0.16 -53.88
C SER A 170 8.52 -1.43 -54.37
N ILE A 171 9.29 -2.07 -53.50
CA ILE A 171 9.78 -3.44 -53.71
C ILE A 171 8.71 -4.37 -53.12
N PRO A 172 7.94 -5.12 -53.92
CA PRO A 172 7.09 -6.18 -53.40
C PRO A 172 7.96 -7.43 -53.19
N LEU A 173 8.10 -7.85 -51.93
CA LEU A 173 8.58 -9.20 -51.62
C LEU A 173 7.54 -10.20 -52.16
N PRO A 174 7.95 -11.24 -52.93
CA PRO A 174 7.03 -12.25 -53.42
C PRO A 174 6.53 -13.11 -52.25
N ARG A 175 5.22 -13.04 -51.98
CA ARG A 175 4.53 -14.04 -51.15
C ARG A 175 4.25 -15.27 -52.03
N PRO A 176 4.81 -16.46 -51.75
CA PRO A 176 4.35 -17.68 -52.42
C PRO A 176 2.92 -18.00 -51.97
N ARG A 177 2.04 -18.29 -52.94
CA ARG A 177 0.65 -18.67 -52.68
C ARG A 177 0.64 -20.12 -52.15
N PRO A 178 -0.21 -20.45 -51.15
CA PRO A 178 -0.25 -21.76 -50.51
C PRO A 178 -0.63 -22.95 -51.43
N ALA A 179 -1.07 -22.69 -52.67
CA ALA A 179 -1.48 -23.72 -53.62
C ALA A 179 -0.31 -24.41 -54.37
N GLU A 180 0.89 -23.83 -54.41
CA GLU A 180 2.03 -24.42 -55.13
C GLU A 180 2.86 -25.38 -54.27
N MET A 181 2.85 -25.18 -52.95
CA MET A 181 3.58 -26.04 -52.00
C MET A 181 2.88 -27.39 -51.79
N VAL A 182 1.55 -27.43 -51.98
CA VAL A 182 0.75 -28.67 -51.93
C VAL A 182 0.90 -29.50 -53.20
N ARG A 183 1.11 -28.88 -54.37
CA ARG A 183 1.35 -29.65 -55.62
C ARG A 183 2.74 -30.30 -55.63
N ARG A 184 3.77 -29.65 -55.11
CA ARG A 184 5.12 -30.22 -55.01
C ARG A 184 5.25 -31.39 -54.03
N THR A 185 4.39 -31.46 -53.00
CA THR A 185 4.40 -32.59 -52.06
C THR A 185 3.56 -33.77 -52.53
N LEU A 186 2.52 -33.55 -53.35
CA LEU A 186 1.71 -34.63 -53.92
C LEU A 186 2.35 -35.29 -55.16
N ASP A 187 3.13 -34.56 -55.95
CA ASP A 187 3.84 -35.15 -57.10
C ASP A 187 5.06 -35.99 -56.68
N GLY A 188 5.67 -35.68 -55.53
CA GLY A 188 6.75 -36.49 -54.94
C GLY A 188 6.28 -37.84 -54.35
N VAL A 189 5.02 -37.94 -53.94
CA VAL A 189 4.43 -39.19 -53.41
C VAL A 189 3.93 -40.11 -54.53
N ARG A 190 3.67 -39.57 -55.75
CA ARG A 190 3.30 -40.35 -56.94
C ARG A 190 4.50 -40.94 -57.71
N ALA A 191 5.74 -40.57 -57.37
CA ALA A 191 6.94 -40.95 -58.11
C ALA A 191 7.82 -42.02 -57.43
N LEU A 192 7.34 -42.69 -56.38
CA LEU A 192 8.07 -43.79 -55.74
C LEU A 192 7.55 -45.16 -56.23
N PRO A 193 8.37 -45.96 -56.94
CA PRO A 193 7.97 -47.26 -57.46
C PRO A 193 8.13 -48.33 -56.37
N LEU A 194 7.33 -48.27 -55.31
CA LEU A 194 7.44 -49.22 -54.18
C LEU A 194 6.24 -50.16 -54.02
N TRP A 195 5.23 -50.09 -54.91
CA TRP A 195 4.00 -50.87 -54.77
C TRP A 195 3.82 -52.02 -55.76
N ARG A 196 4.88 -52.48 -56.45
CA ARG A 196 4.70 -53.60 -57.40
C ARG A 196 5.74 -54.72 -57.42
N SER A 197 6.72 -54.75 -56.52
CA SER A 197 7.59 -55.92 -56.34
C SER A 197 8.36 -55.72 -55.04
N ILE A 198 8.03 -56.36 -53.92
CA ILE A 198 8.66 -57.64 -53.50
C ILE A 198 7.90 -58.29 -52.30
N ILE A 199 6.84 -57.67 -51.76
CA ILE A 199 6.12 -58.21 -50.59
C ILE A 199 4.67 -58.54 -50.97
N PRO A 200 4.23 -59.81 -50.89
CA PRO A 200 2.84 -60.19 -51.09
C PRO A 200 1.92 -59.32 -50.20
N PRO A 201 0.77 -58.84 -50.71
CA PRO A 201 -0.13 -57.95 -49.97
C PRO A 201 -0.57 -58.54 -48.62
N ALA A 202 -0.67 -59.87 -48.52
CA ALA A 202 -0.95 -60.58 -47.27
C ALA A 202 0.09 -60.31 -46.16
N ILE A 203 1.37 -60.18 -46.50
CA ILE A 203 2.46 -59.92 -45.55
C ILE A 203 2.47 -58.44 -45.10
N PHE A 204 2.09 -57.52 -45.99
CA PHE A 204 1.96 -56.11 -45.62
C PHE A 204 0.83 -55.90 -44.61
N PHE A 205 -0.35 -56.47 -44.87
CA PHE A 205 -1.49 -56.36 -43.96
C PHE A 205 -1.25 -57.08 -42.64
N SER A 206 -0.49 -58.18 -42.62
CA SER A 206 -0.13 -58.87 -41.36
C SER A 206 0.81 -58.03 -40.49
N ILE A 207 1.82 -57.38 -41.08
CA ILE A 207 2.74 -56.49 -40.34
C ILE A 207 1.96 -55.30 -39.73
N VAL A 208 1.06 -54.70 -40.52
CA VAL A 208 0.21 -53.60 -40.03
C VAL A 208 -0.71 -54.08 -38.90
N GLY A 209 -1.31 -55.26 -39.04
CA GLY A 209 -2.15 -55.86 -38.00
C GLY A 209 -1.41 -56.12 -36.69
N ILE A 210 -0.18 -56.63 -36.75
CA ILE A 210 0.66 -56.88 -35.57
C ILE A 210 1.04 -55.56 -34.89
N ALA A 211 1.38 -54.52 -35.66
CA ALA A 211 1.71 -53.20 -35.12
C ALA A 211 0.52 -52.55 -34.38
N VAL A 212 -0.69 -52.67 -34.94
CA VAL A 212 -1.92 -52.18 -34.30
C VAL A 212 -2.22 -52.97 -33.02
N LEU A 213 -2.06 -54.30 -33.05
CA LEU A 213 -2.27 -55.14 -31.87
C LEU A 213 -1.27 -54.81 -30.75
N ALA A 214 0.00 -54.60 -31.08
CA ALA A 214 1.02 -54.19 -30.12
C ALA A 214 0.69 -52.82 -29.48
N LEU A 215 0.18 -51.88 -30.28
CA LEU A 215 -0.27 -50.58 -29.78
C LEU A 215 -1.46 -50.73 -28.80
N VAL A 216 -2.43 -51.58 -29.13
CA VAL A 216 -3.59 -51.85 -28.25
C VAL A 216 -3.14 -52.46 -26.92
N ILE A 217 -2.21 -53.42 -26.95
CA ILE A 217 -1.65 -54.04 -25.73
C ILE A 217 -0.89 -53.00 -24.90
N ALA A 218 -0.10 -52.13 -25.53
CA ALA A 218 0.63 -51.07 -24.83
C ALA A 218 -0.32 -50.08 -24.14
N VAL A 219 -1.38 -49.65 -24.83
CA VAL A 219 -2.40 -48.74 -24.27
C VAL A 219 -3.17 -49.42 -23.12
N ALA A 220 -3.49 -50.70 -23.25
CA ALA A 220 -4.12 -51.48 -22.18
C ALA A 220 -3.22 -51.62 -20.95
N GLY A 221 -1.91 -51.83 -21.14
CA GLY A 221 -0.90 -51.89 -20.07
C GLY A 221 -0.67 -50.56 -19.35
N ILE A 222 -0.82 -49.43 -20.05
CA ILE A 222 -0.77 -48.10 -19.43
C ILE A 222 -2.02 -47.83 -18.59
N ARG A 223 -3.21 -48.26 -19.07
CA ARG A 223 -4.47 -48.10 -18.33
C ARG A 223 -4.61 -48.96 -17.08
N SER A 224 -3.91 -50.10 -17.00
CA SER A 224 -4.01 -51.02 -15.86
C SER A 224 -3.16 -50.64 -14.65
N LYS A 225 -2.19 -49.72 -14.80
CA LYS A 225 -1.44 -49.17 -13.66
C LYS A 225 -2.24 -48.07 -12.96
N LYS A 226 -3.04 -48.44 -11.95
CA LYS A 226 -3.61 -47.46 -11.02
C LYS A 226 -2.48 -46.84 -10.18
N PRO A 227 -2.35 -45.51 -10.11
CA PRO A 227 -1.34 -44.88 -9.26
C PRO A 227 -1.63 -45.20 -7.79
N ALA A 228 -0.59 -45.60 -7.05
CA ALA A 228 -0.70 -45.82 -5.62
C ALA A 228 -1.00 -44.49 -4.92
N ILE A 229 -2.11 -44.43 -4.20
CA ILE A 229 -2.51 -43.26 -3.41
C ILE A 229 -1.55 -43.18 -2.20
N PRO A 230 -0.90 -42.04 -1.94
CA PRO A 230 -0.02 -41.89 -0.78
C PRO A 230 -0.82 -42.05 0.52
N ILE A 231 -0.26 -42.79 1.47
CA ILE A 231 -0.83 -43.01 2.80
C ILE A 231 -0.84 -41.67 3.53
N ILE A 232 -2.03 -41.13 3.80
CA ILE A 232 -2.22 -39.91 4.57
C ILE A 232 -1.94 -40.23 6.04
N ASP A 233 -0.95 -39.56 6.63
CA ASP A 233 -0.68 -39.66 8.06
C ASP A 233 -1.77 -38.93 8.84
N THR A 234 -2.77 -39.69 9.30
CA THR A 234 -3.94 -39.18 10.03
C THR A 234 -3.54 -38.44 11.32
N VAL A 235 -2.38 -38.77 11.91
CA VAL A 235 -1.88 -38.11 13.12
C VAL A 235 -1.35 -36.71 12.79
N ALA A 236 -0.64 -36.56 11.67
CA ALA A 236 -0.19 -35.27 11.19
C ALA A 236 -1.37 -34.35 10.82
N GLU A 237 -2.40 -34.89 10.15
CA GLU A 237 -3.59 -34.10 9.80
C GLU A 237 -4.37 -33.62 11.01
N THR A 238 -4.57 -34.47 12.02
CA THR A 238 -5.28 -34.07 13.25
C THR A 238 -4.52 -33.01 14.04
N LYS A 239 -3.18 -33.07 14.05
CA LYS A 239 -2.34 -32.03 14.64
C LYS A 239 -2.49 -30.69 13.90
N VAL A 240 -2.39 -30.71 12.57
CA VAL A 240 -2.55 -29.50 11.73
C VAL A 240 -3.96 -28.92 11.86
N ALA A 241 -4.98 -29.77 11.96
CA ALA A 241 -6.36 -29.33 12.19
C ALA A 241 -6.54 -28.63 13.55
N LYS A 242 -5.96 -29.18 14.63
CA LYS A 242 -5.95 -28.57 15.96
C LYS A 242 -5.21 -27.23 15.97
N GLU A 243 -4.04 -27.16 15.34
CA GLU A 243 -3.28 -25.90 15.21
C GLU A 243 -4.09 -24.83 14.46
N ARG A 244 -4.75 -25.21 13.36
CA ARG A 244 -5.62 -24.30 12.59
C ARG A 244 -6.81 -23.82 13.43
N ALA A 245 -7.45 -24.70 14.17
CA ALA A 245 -8.58 -24.36 15.01
C ALA A 245 -8.19 -23.34 16.09
N LEU A 246 -7.10 -23.59 16.82
CA LEU A 246 -6.60 -22.68 17.86
C LEU A 246 -6.19 -21.31 17.31
N ARG A 247 -5.55 -21.27 16.13
CA ARG A 247 -5.21 -20.02 15.45
C ARG A 247 -6.46 -19.22 15.06
N THR A 248 -7.48 -19.92 14.57
CA THR A 248 -8.72 -19.27 14.14
C THR A 248 -9.45 -18.67 15.33
N GLN A 249 -9.64 -19.46 16.40
CA GLN A 249 -10.23 -19.00 17.66
C GLN A 249 -9.45 -17.84 18.29
N GLY A 250 -8.11 -17.94 18.34
CA GLY A 250 -7.27 -16.87 18.88
C GLY A 250 -7.41 -15.57 18.09
N ASN A 251 -7.46 -15.64 16.76
CA ASN A 251 -7.64 -14.46 15.91
C ASN A 251 -9.05 -13.85 16.02
N GLU A 252 -10.08 -14.68 16.20
CA GLU A 252 -11.45 -14.21 16.46
C GLU A 252 -11.49 -13.43 17.78
N LEU A 253 -10.91 -13.97 18.86
CA LEU A 253 -10.84 -13.28 20.14
C LEU A 253 -10.07 -11.96 20.07
N LEU A 254 -9.01 -11.87 19.25
CA LEU A 254 -8.31 -10.61 19.02
C LEU A 254 -9.16 -9.58 18.26
N ARG A 255 -10.01 -10.03 17.33
CA ARG A 255 -10.95 -9.13 16.63
C ARG A 255 -12.01 -8.58 17.57
N ASP A 256 -12.45 -9.39 18.51
CA ASP A 256 -13.42 -9.01 19.54
C ASP A 256 -12.79 -8.15 20.65
N GLY A 257 -11.48 -7.87 20.58
CA GLY A 257 -10.75 -7.10 21.59
C GLY A 257 -10.43 -7.88 22.87
N ASN A 258 -10.75 -9.18 22.93
CA ASN A 258 -10.50 -10.02 24.10
C ASN A 258 -9.07 -10.58 24.09
N VAL A 259 -8.11 -9.73 24.47
CA VAL A 259 -6.68 -10.05 24.49
C VAL A 259 -6.34 -11.19 25.45
N LYS A 260 -7.03 -11.25 26.60
CA LYS A 260 -6.78 -12.24 27.66
C LYS A 260 -7.08 -13.67 27.18
N ASP A 261 -8.25 -13.88 26.60
CA ASP A 261 -8.64 -15.21 26.14
C ASP A 261 -7.89 -15.59 24.86
N ALA A 262 -7.59 -14.61 24.00
CA ALA A 262 -6.72 -14.83 22.84
C ALA A 262 -5.34 -15.35 23.26
N PHE A 263 -4.72 -14.74 24.28
CA PHE A 263 -3.43 -15.18 24.81
C PHE A 263 -3.46 -16.65 25.25
N ALA A 264 -4.52 -17.08 25.94
CA ALA A 264 -4.68 -18.46 26.37
C ALA A 264 -4.76 -19.45 25.19
N LYS A 265 -5.42 -19.07 24.08
CA LYS A 265 -5.48 -19.89 22.85
C LYS A 265 -4.11 -20.01 22.17
N PHE A 266 -3.36 -18.92 22.11
CA PHE A 266 -2.01 -18.93 21.53
C PHE A 266 -0.99 -19.64 22.42
N GLU A 267 -1.19 -19.66 23.73
CA GLU A 267 -0.39 -20.49 24.65
C GLU A 267 -0.60 -21.99 24.38
N GLN A 268 -1.85 -22.42 24.16
CA GLN A 268 -2.15 -23.81 23.75
C GLN A 268 -1.51 -24.14 22.40
N LEU A 269 -1.53 -23.20 21.47
CA LEU A 269 -0.87 -23.35 20.17
C LEU A 269 0.66 -23.46 20.31
N ALA A 270 1.28 -22.68 21.20
CA ALA A 270 2.71 -22.75 21.49
C ALA A 270 3.11 -24.11 22.08
N LYS A 271 2.26 -24.73 22.90
CA LYS A 271 2.47 -26.10 23.41
C LYS A 271 2.45 -27.17 22.31
N LEU A 272 1.62 -26.98 21.27
CA LEU A 272 1.53 -27.90 20.13
C LEU A 272 2.71 -27.75 19.14
N ALA A 273 3.22 -26.52 18.98
CA ALA A 273 4.27 -26.18 18.02
C ALA A 273 5.37 -25.28 18.64
N PRO A 274 6.16 -25.80 19.61
CA PRO A 274 7.12 -25.01 20.38
C PRO A 274 8.31 -24.48 19.57
N LYS A 275 8.63 -25.11 18.43
CA LYS A 275 9.75 -24.72 17.56
C LYS A 275 9.39 -23.68 16.51
N SER A 276 8.15 -23.17 16.49
CA SER A 276 7.72 -22.21 15.48
C SER A 276 8.17 -20.79 15.86
N PRO A 277 9.07 -20.14 15.09
CA PRO A 277 9.54 -18.78 15.39
C PRO A 277 8.40 -17.75 15.32
N TYR A 278 7.41 -17.99 14.46
CA TYR A 278 6.23 -17.14 14.32
C TYR A 278 5.36 -17.13 15.60
N ILE A 279 5.13 -18.31 16.19
CA ILE A 279 4.28 -18.42 17.39
C ILE A 279 4.97 -17.74 18.58
N LEU A 280 6.29 -17.89 18.70
CA LEU A 280 7.09 -17.24 19.73
C LEU A 280 7.02 -15.71 19.63
N GLY A 281 7.20 -15.15 18.42
CA GLY A 281 7.10 -13.71 18.19
C GLY A 281 5.68 -13.14 18.39
N LEU A 282 4.66 -13.95 18.16
CA LEU A 282 3.27 -13.57 18.44
C LEU A 282 2.98 -13.59 19.95
N MET A 283 3.48 -14.58 20.67
CA MET A 283 3.33 -14.68 22.13
C MET A 283 3.98 -13.51 22.87
N THR A 284 5.16 -13.05 22.45
CA THR A 284 5.81 -11.88 23.06
C THR A 284 4.98 -10.61 22.86
N LYS A 285 4.47 -10.37 21.65
CA LYS A 285 3.58 -9.22 21.38
C LYS A 285 2.28 -9.29 22.17
N LEU A 286 1.65 -10.46 22.25
CA LEU A 286 0.42 -10.60 23.04
C LEU A 286 0.67 -10.43 24.55
N ALA A 287 1.84 -10.85 25.05
CA ALA A 287 2.20 -10.61 26.45
C ALA A 287 2.36 -9.11 26.75
N GLU A 288 2.92 -8.35 25.82
CA GLU A 288 3.04 -6.89 25.92
C GLU A 288 1.66 -6.22 25.89
N LEU A 289 0.81 -6.57 24.91
CA LEU A 289 -0.56 -6.04 24.82
C LEU A 289 -1.37 -6.33 26.08
N ARG A 290 -1.26 -7.55 26.62
CA ARG A 290 -1.92 -7.93 27.86
C ARG A 290 -1.47 -7.06 29.04
N ARG A 291 -0.15 -6.83 29.18
CA ARG A 291 0.37 -5.95 30.25
C ARG A 291 -0.16 -4.54 30.12
N MET A 292 -0.23 -4.00 28.91
CA MET A 292 -0.79 -2.67 28.64
C MET A 292 -2.29 -2.60 28.97
N ASP A 293 -3.03 -3.66 28.69
CA ASP A 293 -4.46 -3.72 29.03
C ASP A 293 -4.66 -3.82 30.56
N GLU A 294 -3.87 -4.66 31.24
CA GLU A 294 -3.89 -4.77 32.70
C GLU A 294 -3.54 -3.44 33.39
N THR A 295 -2.53 -2.71 32.91
CA THR A 295 -2.17 -1.39 33.48
C THR A 295 -3.25 -0.35 33.24
N LYS A 296 -3.86 -0.31 32.05
CA LYS A 296 -5.01 0.58 31.76
C LYS A 296 -6.18 0.28 32.68
N GLN A 297 -6.53 -1.00 32.87
CA GLN A 297 -7.62 -1.39 33.77
C GLN A 297 -7.31 -1.01 35.23
N GLN A 298 -6.06 -1.18 35.68
CA GLN A 298 -5.64 -0.72 37.01
C GLN A 298 -5.75 0.80 37.16
N GLN A 299 -5.35 1.57 36.15
CA GLN A 299 -5.50 3.04 36.15
C GLN A 299 -6.96 3.45 36.23
N ILE A 300 -7.86 2.82 35.47
CA ILE A 300 -9.31 3.09 35.51
C ILE A 300 -9.87 2.76 36.91
N GLN A 301 -9.44 1.66 37.52
CA GLN A 301 -9.88 1.30 38.87
C GLN A 301 -9.39 2.30 39.92
N MET A 302 -8.12 2.73 39.85
CA MET A 302 -7.61 3.77 40.75
C MET A 302 -8.32 5.11 40.52
N ALA A 303 -8.56 5.50 39.26
CA ALA A 303 -9.32 6.71 38.93
C ALA A 303 -10.72 6.66 39.55
N LYS A 304 -11.38 5.50 39.53
CA LYS A 304 -12.67 5.28 40.17
C LYS A 304 -12.59 5.41 41.70
N GLN A 305 -11.56 4.86 42.33
CA GLN A 305 -11.37 5.01 43.79
C GLN A 305 -11.21 6.48 44.20
N PHE A 306 -10.41 7.25 43.46
CA PHE A 306 -10.25 8.69 43.71
C PHE A 306 -11.54 9.46 43.44
N PHE A 307 -12.30 9.07 42.42
CA PHE A 307 -13.61 9.66 42.15
C PHE A 307 -14.59 9.41 43.30
N ASP A 308 -14.70 8.16 43.78
CA ASP A 308 -15.56 7.78 44.90
C ASP A 308 -15.14 8.52 46.19
N GLN A 309 -13.83 8.69 46.41
CA GLN A 309 -13.29 9.49 47.51
C GLN A 309 -13.65 10.98 47.37
N GLY A 310 -13.54 11.55 46.17
CA GLY A 310 -13.95 12.93 45.88
C GLY A 310 -15.43 13.15 46.14
N MET A 311 -16.28 12.20 45.75
CA MET A 311 -17.72 12.22 46.03
C MET A 311 -18.02 12.20 47.53
N ALA A 312 -17.27 11.42 48.32
CA ALA A 312 -17.43 11.40 49.76
C ALA A 312 -17.09 12.76 50.41
N PHE A 313 -16.00 13.40 49.98
CA PHE A 313 -15.64 14.75 50.43
C PHE A 313 -16.62 15.83 49.94
N PHE A 314 -17.13 15.69 48.72
CA PHE A 314 -18.14 16.59 48.20
C PHE A 314 -19.43 16.51 49.04
N ALA A 315 -19.87 15.30 49.40
CA ALA A 315 -21.03 15.08 50.25
C ALA A 315 -20.85 15.64 51.68
N SER A 316 -19.62 15.64 52.21
CA SER A 316 -19.29 16.26 53.50
C SER A 316 -19.03 17.77 53.44
N LYS A 317 -19.24 18.41 52.27
CA LYS A 317 -18.95 19.83 51.99
C LYS A 317 -17.47 20.22 52.14
N GLN A 318 -16.57 19.25 52.09
CA GLN A 318 -15.12 19.43 52.08
C GLN A 318 -14.65 19.64 50.64
N TYR A 319 -15.01 20.77 50.04
CA TYR A 319 -14.84 20.99 48.60
C TYR A 319 -13.37 21.11 48.17
N ALA A 320 -12.48 21.65 49.02
CA ALA A 320 -11.05 21.73 48.71
C ALA A 320 -10.38 20.34 48.60
N GLU A 321 -10.75 19.40 49.48
CA GLU A 321 -10.30 18.01 49.45
C GLU A 321 -10.95 17.23 48.30
N ALA A 322 -12.23 17.51 48.02
CA ALA A 322 -12.94 16.93 46.89
C ALA A 322 -12.28 17.30 45.55
N ILE A 323 -11.90 18.56 45.36
CA ILE A 323 -11.20 19.03 44.15
C ILE A 323 -9.91 18.24 43.95
N LYS A 324 -9.08 18.07 44.98
CA LYS A 324 -7.82 17.30 44.88
C LYS A 324 -8.07 15.85 44.45
N ALA A 325 -9.05 15.19 45.04
CA ALA A 325 -9.38 13.80 44.69
C ALA A 325 -9.94 13.68 43.26
N PHE A 326 -10.79 14.62 42.82
CA PHE A 326 -11.27 14.64 41.45
C PHE A 326 -10.17 14.97 40.43
N ASP A 327 -9.20 15.81 40.77
CA ASP A 327 -8.06 16.14 39.92
C ASP A 327 -7.15 14.91 39.70
N GLU A 328 -6.85 14.16 40.78
CA GLU A 328 -6.14 12.87 40.70
C GLU A 328 -6.90 11.84 39.84
N SER A 329 -8.23 11.76 40.01
CA SER A 329 -9.09 10.92 39.15
C SER A 329 -9.01 11.33 37.67
N PHE A 330 -9.02 12.64 37.38
CA PHE A 330 -8.95 13.17 36.03
C PHE A 330 -7.60 12.90 35.37
N HIS A 331 -6.49 13.02 36.10
CA HIS A 331 -5.16 12.69 35.59
C HIS A 331 -5.02 11.20 35.23
N LEU A 332 -5.67 10.31 35.97
CA LEU A 332 -5.66 8.87 35.69
C LEU A 332 -6.63 8.47 34.58
N ASN A 333 -7.77 9.16 34.44
CA ASN A 333 -8.74 8.91 33.37
C ASN A 333 -9.37 10.22 32.85
N PRO A 334 -8.72 10.90 31.88
CA PRO A 334 -9.19 12.18 31.35
C PRO A 334 -10.50 12.11 30.56
N ASN A 335 -10.89 10.91 30.12
CA ASN A 335 -12.09 10.68 29.29
C ASN A 335 -13.36 10.46 30.13
N SER A 336 -13.28 10.59 31.45
CA SER A 336 -14.42 10.44 32.35
C SER A 336 -15.26 11.73 32.41
N ASP A 337 -16.39 11.74 31.72
CA ASP A 337 -17.32 12.89 31.72
C ASP A 337 -17.80 13.23 33.14
N ASP A 338 -18.05 12.22 33.97
CA ASP A 338 -18.47 12.40 35.36
C ASP A 338 -17.42 13.14 36.18
N THR A 339 -16.14 12.74 36.06
CA THR A 339 -15.03 13.37 36.79
C THR A 339 -14.90 14.84 36.43
N VAL A 340 -15.00 15.18 35.13
CA VAL A 340 -14.92 16.57 34.65
C VAL A 340 -16.08 17.41 35.19
N ASN A 341 -17.30 16.87 35.17
CA ASN A 341 -18.49 17.57 35.63
C ASN A 341 -18.42 17.86 37.14
N TYR A 342 -18.06 16.87 37.95
CA TYR A 342 -17.97 17.03 39.41
C TYR A 342 -16.78 17.87 39.85
N LEU A 343 -15.64 17.80 39.15
CA LEU A 343 -14.50 18.68 39.41
C LEU A 343 -14.91 20.15 39.24
N LYS A 344 -15.60 20.48 38.15
CA LYS A 344 -16.08 21.83 37.88
C LYS A 344 -17.09 22.29 38.93
N LEU A 345 -18.02 21.42 39.33
CA LEU A 345 -19.01 21.73 40.36
C LEU A 345 -18.34 21.99 41.71
N ALA A 346 -17.37 21.16 42.10
CA ALA A 346 -16.60 21.33 43.33
C ALA A 346 -15.81 22.66 43.34
N GLN A 347 -15.21 23.05 42.21
CA GLN A 347 -14.54 24.36 42.08
C GLN A 347 -15.51 25.53 42.24
N GLN A 348 -16.73 25.44 41.68
CA GLN A 348 -17.75 26.48 41.83
C GLN A 348 -18.22 26.64 43.28
N GLU A 349 -18.50 25.52 43.97
CA GLU A 349 -18.91 25.54 45.37
C GLU A 349 -17.79 26.03 46.29
N GLN A 350 -16.54 25.63 46.05
CA GLN A 350 -15.38 26.13 46.81
C GLN A 350 -15.21 27.64 46.66
N ALA A 351 -15.29 28.16 45.43
CA ALA A 351 -15.20 29.61 45.18
C ALA A 351 -16.34 30.38 45.87
N ARG A 352 -17.53 29.79 45.94
CA ARG A 352 -18.67 30.37 46.64
C ARG A 352 -18.46 30.41 48.16
N VAL A 353 -17.91 29.34 48.75
CA VAL A 353 -17.55 29.31 50.18
C VAL A 353 -16.46 30.36 50.49
N GLU A 354 -15.46 30.51 49.63
CA GLU A 354 -14.41 31.52 49.79
C GLU A 354 -14.96 32.96 49.71
N GLN A 355 -15.91 33.21 48.82
CA GLN A 355 -16.62 34.49 48.76
C GLN A 355 -17.42 34.74 50.03
N GLU A 356 -18.20 33.77 50.51
CA GLU A 356 -18.97 33.90 51.76
C GLU A 356 -18.05 34.18 52.97
N GLN A 357 -16.91 33.50 53.07
CA GLN A 357 -15.90 33.74 54.12
C GLN A 357 -15.24 35.13 54.00
N ALA A 358 -14.94 35.60 52.79
CA ALA A 358 -14.38 36.91 52.54
C ALA A 358 -15.36 38.06 52.87
N HIS A 359 -16.68 37.83 52.73
CA HIS A 359 -17.72 38.77 53.14
C HIS A 359 -17.94 38.75 54.67
N ALA A 360 -17.71 37.60 55.32
CA ALA A 360 -17.81 37.46 56.77
C ALA A 360 -16.62 38.07 57.54
N ASN A 361 -15.46 38.28 56.91
CA ASN A 361 -14.24 38.75 57.58
C ASN A 361 -13.54 39.89 56.80
N PRO A 362 -13.90 41.18 57.02
CA PRO A 362 -13.44 42.31 56.20
C PRO A 362 -11.97 42.72 56.39
N ALA A 363 -11.17 42.00 57.19
CA ALA A 363 -9.80 42.37 57.56
C ALA A 363 -8.69 41.88 56.60
N LEU A 364 -9.00 41.15 55.52
CA LEU A 364 -8.01 40.55 54.62
C LEU A 364 -7.98 41.12 53.18
N ARG A 365 -8.57 42.29 52.96
CA ARG A 365 -8.61 42.95 51.62
C ARG A 365 -7.29 43.57 51.12
N THR A 366 -6.17 43.34 51.79
CA THR A 366 -4.87 43.90 51.37
C THR A 366 -3.81 42.83 51.30
N THR A 367 -3.69 42.14 50.17
CA THR A 367 -2.42 41.76 49.54
C THR A 367 -2.72 40.92 48.32
N THR A 368 -2.54 41.48 47.12
CA THR A 368 -1.89 40.89 45.92
C THR A 368 -2.23 41.78 44.71
N GLN A 369 -1.73 43.01 44.73
CA GLN A 369 -1.46 43.77 43.51
C GLN A 369 -0.12 44.47 43.72
N GLY A 370 0.93 43.98 43.06
CA GLY A 370 2.23 44.62 43.10
C GLY A 370 3.39 43.77 42.60
N ARG A 371 3.69 43.89 41.30
CA ARG A 371 5.02 43.87 40.62
C ARG A 371 4.72 43.66 39.13
N THR A 372 5.05 44.51 38.18
CA THR A 372 6.19 45.42 37.89
C THR A 372 5.71 46.24 36.65
N ALA A 373 6.17 47.41 36.23
CA ALA A 373 7.12 48.42 36.67
C ALA A 373 7.01 49.55 35.59
N ALA A 374 7.39 50.77 35.95
CA ALA A 374 7.17 51.98 35.14
C ALA A 374 8.05 52.10 33.88
N GLN A 375 7.57 52.84 32.88
CA GLN A 375 8.42 53.73 32.08
C GLN A 375 7.79 55.11 31.89
N THR A 376 8.68 56.08 31.98
CA THR A 376 8.53 57.52 32.19
C THR A 376 8.12 58.28 30.92
N THR A 377 7.25 59.26 31.10
CA THR A 377 6.90 60.30 30.14
C THR A 377 8.10 61.19 29.80
N THR A 378 8.39 61.41 28.52
CA THR A 378 9.13 62.59 28.06
C THR A 378 8.40 63.21 26.87
N ARG A 379 8.14 64.52 26.98
CA ARG A 379 7.34 65.33 26.06
C ARG A 379 8.23 65.82 24.92
N GLY A 380 7.82 65.61 23.66
CA GLY A 380 8.54 66.09 22.48
C GLY A 380 7.66 66.11 21.23
N THR A 381 7.17 67.31 20.93
CA THR A 381 6.85 67.95 19.63
C THR A 381 6.54 67.06 18.40
N GLN A 382 5.31 67.25 17.91
CA GLN A 382 4.80 67.13 16.53
C GLN A 382 5.74 66.56 15.46
N THR A 383 5.35 65.41 14.89
CA THR A 383 5.33 65.24 13.44
C THR A 383 4.16 64.33 13.07
N ARG A 384 3.30 64.83 12.19
CA ARG A 384 2.23 64.09 11.52
C ARG A 384 2.86 62.92 10.77
N ALA A 385 2.67 61.70 11.25
CA ALA A 385 2.94 60.46 10.51
C ALA A 385 1.74 59.52 10.69
N ALA A 386 1.42 58.83 9.60
CA ALA A 386 0.13 58.22 9.32
C ALA A 386 -0.46 57.39 10.47
N VAL A 387 -1.77 57.51 10.64
CA VAL A 387 -2.60 56.51 11.31
C VAL A 387 -2.43 55.20 10.54
N THR A 388 -1.49 54.36 10.96
CA THR A 388 -1.48 52.96 10.54
C THR A 388 -2.69 52.33 11.21
N GLN A 389 -3.72 52.05 10.41
CA GLN A 389 -4.85 51.24 10.80
C GLN A 389 -4.30 50.00 11.53
N GLN A 390 -4.70 49.80 12.80
CA GLN A 390 -4.56 48.49 13.43
C GLN A 390 -5.42 47.53 12.61
N THR A 391 -4.76 46.76 11.75
CA THR A 391 -5.38 45.70 10.95
C THR A 391 -5.77 44.57 11.89
N THR A 392 -6.95 44.67 12.49
CA THR A 392 -7.61 43.57 13.17
C THR A 392 -8.13 42.59 12.13
N GLY A 393 -7.25 41.74 11.61
CA GLY A 393 -7.59 40.67 10.66
C GLY A 393 -6.67 39.46 10.87
N PRO A 394 -7.08 38.26 10.46
CA PRO A 394 -6.19 37.10 10.48
C PRO A 394 -4.94 37.38 9.64
N ALA A 395 -3.80 36.81 10.04
CA ALA A 395 -2.62 36.81 9.18
C ALA A 395 -2.88 35.83 8.01
N GLN A 396 -2.34 36.08 6.83
CA GLN A 396 -2.49 35.18 5.69
C GLN A 396 -1.17 34.52 5.35
N MET A 397 -1.22 33.25 4.96
CA MET A 397 -0.07 32.51 4.49
C MET A 397 -0.36 31.94 3.12
N THR A 398 0.44 32.34 2.13
CA THR A 398 0.37 31.82 0.76
C THR A 398 1.54 30.89 0.50
N THR A 399 1.25 29.67 0.08
CA THR A 399 2.24 28.66 -0.28
C THR A 399 2.26 28.50 -1.80
N THR A 400 3.43 28.76 -2.40
CA THR A 400 3.71 28.56 -3.81
C THR A 400 4.75 27.46 -4.02
N PHE A 401 4.44 26.49 -4.87
CA PHE A 401 5.43 25.49 -5.31
C PHE A 401 5.71 25.61 -6.81
N ASN A 402 6.98 25.86 -7.13
CA ASN A 402 7.49 25.99 -8.48
C ASN A 402 8.40 24.80 -8.81
N GLY A 403 7.85 23.78 -9.46
CA GLY A 403 8.61 22.62 -9.92
C GLY A 403 7.81 21.81 -10.94
N GLN A 404 8.48 21.32 -11.98
CA GLN A 404 7.87 20.48 -13.02
C GLN A 404 7.99 19.00 -12.61
N VAL A 405 7.07 18.55 -11.76
CA VAL A 405 7.01 17.16 -11.27
C VAL A 405 5.64 16.54 -11.54
N ASN A 406 5.65 15.26 -11.94
CA ASN A 406 4.44 14.53 -12.35
C ASN A 406 3.79 13.74 -11.21
N ASP A 407 4.37 13.80 -10.02
CA ASP A 407 3.94 13.09 -8.82
C ASP A 407 4.41 13.84 -7.55
N GLY A 408 3.90 13.43 -6.39
CA GLY A 408 4.26 14.02 -5.10
C GLY A 408 3.28 15.10 -4.61
N TYR A 409 3.54 15.57 -3.39
CA TYR A 409 2.76 16.61 -2.71
C TYR A 409 3.65 17.49 -1.83
N ILE A 410 3.16 18.69 -1.54
CA ILE A 410 3.73 19.60 -0.54
C ILE A 410 2.76 19.72 0.63
N MET A 411 3.30 19.69 1.85
CA MET A 411 2.57 19.94 3.08
C MET A 411 3.26 21.02 3.90
N VAL A 412 2.53 22.05 4.28
CA VAL A 412 3.03 23.15 5.12
C VAL A 412 2.18 23.23 6.37
N LYS A 413 2.82 23.19 7.54
CA LYS A 413 2.18 23.38 8.84
C LYS A 413 2.75 24.60 9.54
N VAL A 414 1.90 25.36 10.23
CA VAL A 414 2.29 26.51 11.04
C VAL A 414 1.85 26.27 12.48
N ALA A 415 2.80 26.03 13.38
CA ALA A 415 2.57 25.63 14.77
C ALA A 415 1.47 24.55 14.91
N GLY A 416 1.65 23.46 14.17
CA GLY A 416 0.80 22.27 14.18
C GLY A 416 -0.43 22.31 13.27
N GLU A 417 -0.88 23.49 12.82
CA GLU A 417 -2.02 23.60 11.92
C GLU A 417 -1.61 23.41 10.46
N VAL A 418 -2.32 22.58 9.69
CA VAL A 418 -2.06 22.38 8.26
C VAL A 418 -2.54 23.58 7.46
N VAL A 419 -1.59 24.31 6.88
CA VAL A 419 -1.84 25.52 6.09
C VAL A 419 -1.96 25.19 4.60
N ALA A 420 -1.18 24.24 4.11
CA ALA A 420 -1.29 23.72 2.74
C ALA A 420 -1.05 22.21 2.72
N HIS A 421 -1.83 21.48 1.92
CA HIS A 421 -1.59 20.07 1.59
C HIS A 421 -2.05 19.82 0.15
N GLU A 422 -1.15 19.99 -0.80
CA GLU A 422 -1.50 20.05 -2.21
C GLU A 422 -0.63 19.11 -3.05
N ASN A 423 -1.28 18.47 -4.02
CA ASN A 423 -0.58 17.66 -5.02
C ASN A 423 0.21 18.56 -5.98
N LEU A 424 1.45 18.18 -6.28
CA LEU A 424 2.34 18.88 -7.22
C LEU A 424 2.00 18.59 -8.69
N TRP A 425 0.94 17.82 -8.92
CA TRP A 425 0.46 17.36 -10.20
C TRP A 425 -1.06 17.42 -10.25
N GLN A 426 -1.60 17.39 -11.45
CA GLN A 426 -3.04 17.26 -11.71
C GLN A 426 -3.30 16.19 -12.77
N GLU A 427 -4.48 15.60 -12.69
CA GLU A 427 -4.97 14.64 -13.67
C GLU A 427 -5.68 15.38 -14.80
N THR A 428 -5.19 15.21 -16.03
CA THR A 428 -5.81 15.78 -17.23
C THR A 428 -6.26 14.65 -18.17
N GLY A 429 -7.45 14.78 -18.77
CA GLY A 429 -8.03 13.80 -19.71
C GLY A 429 -9.34 13.16 -19.20
N ARG A 430 -10.04 12.41 -20.07
CA ARG A 430 -11.28 11.70 -19.73
C ARG A 430 -11.12 10.19 -19.87
N PHE A 431 -11.77 9.44 -18.97
CA PHE A 431 -11.89 7.98 -18.97
C PHE A 431 -10.58 7.20 -19.14
N LEU A 432 -10.14 6.94 -20.38
CA LEU A 432 -9.03 6.05 -20.72
C LEU A 432 -7.72 6.79 -21.08
N THR A 433 -7.74 8.13 -21.15
CA THR A 433 -6.55 8.94 -21.50
C THR A 433 -6.07 9.84 -20.36
N ARG A 434 -6.32 9.46 -19.10
CA ARG A 434 -5.86 10.24 -17.95
C ARG A 434 -4.34 10.23 -17.90
N ARG A 435 -3.74 11.43 -17.89
CA ARG A 435 -2.30 11.62 -17.73
C ARG A 435 -2.07 12.63 -16.61
N ARG A 436 -1.04 12.40 -15.81
CA ARG A 436 -0.58 13.34 -14.80
C ARG A 436 0.29 14.40 -15.47
N VAL A 437 -0.03 15.66 -15.21
CA VAL A 437 0.71 16.82 -15.71
C VAL A 437 1.14 17.65 -14.49
N PRO A 438 2.32 18.28 -14.50
CA PRO A 438 2.75 19.11 -13.37
C PRO A 438 1.75 20.22 -13.10
N ARG A 439 1.53 20.51 -11.81
CA ARG A 439 0.64 21.56 -11.34
C ARG A 439 1.45 22.53 -10.49
N THR A 440 1.40 23.81 -10.84
CA THR A 440 1.89 24.88 -9.95
C THR A 440 0.89 25.03 -8.80
N VAL A 441 1.39 24.88 -7.57
CA VAL A 441 0.58 25.08 -6.35
C VAL A 441 0.64 26.55 -5.99
N ASN A 442 -0.51 27.16 -5.72
CA ASN A 442 -0.64 28.49 -5.14
C ASN A 442 -1.90 28.50 -4.25
N VAL A 443 -1.70 28.38 -2.94
CA VAL A 443 -2.80 28.30 -1.97
C VAL A 443 -2.58 29.31 -0.85
N THR A 444 -3.59 30.13 -0.59
CA THR A 444 -3.62 31.10 0.50
C THR A 444 -4.57 30.62 1.58
N LYS A 445 -4.14 30.65 2.84
CA LYS A 445 -4.97 30.32 3.99
C LYS A 445 -4.75 31.30 5.13
N ASP A 446 -5.84 31.64 5.80
CA ASP A 446 -5.85 32.48 6.99
C ASP A 446 -5.28 31.68 8.18
N ILE A 447 -4.42 32.33 8.95
CA ILE A 447 -3.74 31.77 10.12
C ILE A 447 -3.89 32.72 11.31
N THR A 448 -3.92 32.12 12.51
CA THR A 448 -3.97 32.90 13.75
C THR A 448 -2.61 33.61 13.95
N PRO A 449 -2.57 34.93 14.16
CA PRO A 449 -1.31 35.66 14.39
C PRO A 449 -0.58 35.13 15.63
N LYS A 450 0.64 34.62 15.44
CA LYS A 450 1.52 34.09 16.51
C LYS A 450 2.96 33.97 16.00
N ASN A 451 3.93 33.95 16.90
CA ASN A 451 5.28 33.46 16.58
C ASN A 451 5.22 31.94 16.50
N ALA A 452 5.58 31.37 15.36
CA ALA A 452 5.46 29.94 15.13
C ALA A 452 6.53 29.40 14.19
N ASP A 453 6.88 28.15 14.40
CA ASP A 453 7.64 27.36 13.44
C ASP A 453 6.74 26.94 12.28
N VAL A 454 7.32 27.01 11.08
CA VAL A 454 6.73 26.62 9.81
C VAL A 454 7.42 25.34 9.35
N ASP A 455 6.71 24.22 9.44
CA ASP A 455 7.19 22.91 9.00
C ASP A 455 6.77 22.67 7.55
N ILE A 456 7.75 22.46 6.67
CA ILE A 456 7.57 22.29 5.23
C ILE A 456 8.05 20.91 4.84
N TRP A 457 7.14 20.10 4.32
CA TRP A 457 7.41 18.75 3.82
C TRP A 457 7.16 18.72 2.32
N VAL A 458 8.15 18.28 1.55
CA VAL A 458 8.00 18.02 0.12
C VAL A 458 8.37 16.58 -0.17
N ILE A 459 7.41 15.82 -0.68
CA ILE A 459 7.57 14.39 -0.93
C ILE A 459 7.35 14.13 -2.42
N ILE A 460 8.40 13.67 -3.11
CA ILE A 460 8.39 13.31 -4.54
C ILE A 460 8.85 11.85 -4.67
N PRO A 461 7.92 10.88 -4.67
CA PRO A 461 8.24 9.46 -4.66
C PRO A 461 9.06 8.98 -5.86
N SER A 462 8.75 9.46 -7.08
CA SER A 462 9.46 9.06 -8.31
C SER A 462 10.96 9.39 -8.28
N MET A 463 11.35 10.40 -7.50
CA MET A 463 12.73 10.84 -7.36
C MET A 463 13.38 10.39 -6.04
N ASN A 464 12.64 9.64 -5.22
CA ASN A 464 12.99 9.23 -3.86
C ASN A 464 13.36 10.41 -2.95
N ILE A 465 12.56 11.49 -3.02
CA ILE A 465 12.79 12.70 -2.25
C ILE A 465 11.75 12.79 -1.12
N GLN A 466 12.24 12.92 0.11
CA GLN A 466 11.46 13.26 1.30
C GLN A 466 12.18 14.40 2.02
N GLU A 467 11.96 15.62 1.54
CA GLU A 467 12.63 16.80 2.07
C GLU A 467 11.77 17.41 3.18
N HIS A 468 12.41 17.72 4.31
CA HIS A 468 11.78 18.41 5.44
C HIS A 468 12.60 19.63 5.81
N ARG A 469 11.93 20.78 5.91
CA ARG A 469 12.54 22.03 6.36
C ARG A 469 11.66 22.73 7.38
N MET A 470 12.29 23.19 8.45
CA MET A 470 11.66 24.02 9.47
C MET A 470 12.17 25.46 9.33
N MET A 471 11.27 26.43 9.38
CA MET A 471 11.60 27.87 9.33
C MET A 471 10.86 28.60 10.46
N HIS A 472 11.51 29.58 11.08
CA HIS A 472 10.87 30.39 12.13
C HIS A 472 10.30 31.68 11.51
N ALA A 473 9.03 32.00 11.78
CA ALA A 473 8.39 33.20 11.28
C ALA A 473 7.50 33.88 12.33
N ASN A 474 7.42 35.20 12.27
CA ASN A 474 6.54 36.02 13.10
C ASN A 474 5.34 36.47 12.27
N PHE A 475 4.16 35.93 12.57
CA PHE A 475 2.93 36.24 11.86
C PHE A 475 2.20 37.39 12.55
N THR A 476 2.20 38.58 11.94
CA THR A 476 1.57 39.78 12.49
C THR A 476 0.11 39.94 12.01
N PRO A 477 -0.80 40.54 12.80
CA PRO A 477 -2.20 40.69 12.41
C PRO A 477 -2.37 41.51 11.12
N GLY A 478 -3.07 40.92 10.14
CA GLY A 478 -3.30 41.56 8.83
C GLY A 478 -2.11 41.61 7.88
N SER A 479 -1.00 40.91 8.18
CA SER A 479 0.09 40.71 7.21
C SER A 479 -0.16 39.49 6.32
N GLY A 480 0.31 39.57 5.08
CA GLY A 480 0.39 38.44 4.17
C GLY A 480 1.81 37.92 4.09
N HIS A 481 2.00 36.65 4.42
CA HIS A 481 3.28 35.95 4.31
C HIS A 481 3.28 35.05 3.10
N HIS A 482 4.42 34.97 2.41
CA HIS A 482 4.55 34.18 1.18
C HIS A 482 5.71 33.20 1.26
N LEU A 483 5.39 31.91 1.23
CA LEU A 483 6.36 30.83 1.12
C LEU A 483 6.47 30.38 -0.33
N THR A 484 7.64 30.60 -0.94
CA THR A 484 7.99 30.07 -2.25
C THR A 484 8.95 28.90 -2.09
N VAL A 485 8.54 27.74 -2.58
CA VAL A 485 9.38 26.54 -2.67
C VAL A 485 9.66 26.26 -4.14
N SER A 486 10.92 26.37 -4.53
CA SER A 486 11.36 26.07 -5.91
C SER A 486 12.16 24.78 -5.94
N PHE A 487 11.86 23.92 -6.92
CA PHE A 487 12.53 22.64 -7.11
C PHE A 487 13.13 22.55 -8.50
N ASP A 488 14.44 22.27 -8.57
CA ASP A 488 15.13 21.97 -9.83
C ASP A 488 15.27 20.44 -10.01
N PRO A 489 14.58 19.82 -10.98
CA PRO A 489 14.63 18.38 -11.21
C PRO A 489 16.00 17.86 -11.64
N GLN A 490 16.86 18.69 -12.25
CA GLN A 490 18.17 18.25 -12.73
C GLN A 490 19.17 18.12 -11.58
N SER A 491 19.26 19.15 -10.74
CA SER A 491 20.15 19.15 -9.57
C SER A 491 19.54 18.48 -8.34
N LYS A 492 18.23 18.20 -8.34
CA LYS A 492 17.45 17.72 -7.20
C LYS A 492 17.56 18.62 -5.96
N THR A 493 17.74 19.92 -6.17
CA THR A 493 17.88 20.89 -5.08
C THR A 493 16.59 21.67 -4.85
N PHE A 494 16.37 22.04 -3.59
CA PHE A 494 15.26 22.89 -3.16
C PHE A 494 15.74 24.25 -2.71
N ASN A 495 15.04 25.29 -3.12
CA ASN A 495 15.21 26.64 -2.62
C ASN A 495 13.92 27.10 -1.92
N TYR A 496 14.08 27.63 -0.71
CA TYR A 496 12.99 28.06 0.16
C TYR A 496 13.14 29.55 0.44
N GLN A 497 12.12 30.32 0.10
CA GLN A 497 12.06 31.75 0.37
C GLN A 497 10.76 32.05 1.11
N MET A 498 10.89 32.73 2.25
CA MET A 498 9.77 33.15 3.08
C MET A 498 9.82 34.67 3.18
N ASN A 499 8.79 35.35 2.66
CA ASN A 499 8.68 36.81 2.63
C ASN A 499 7.53 37.29 3.51
#